data_AF-A0A411WTB6-F1
#
_entry.id   AF-A0A411WTB6-F1
#
_cell.length_a   1.000
_cell.length_b   1.000
_cell.length_c   1.000
_cell.angle_alpha   90.00
_cell.angle_beta   90.00
_cell.angle_gamma   90.00
#
_symmetry.space_group_name_H-M   'P 1'
#
loop_
_entity.id
_entity.type
_entity.pdbx_description
1 polymer ?
#
loop_
_entity_poly.entity_id
_entity_poly.type
_entity_poly.pdbx_seq_one_letter_code
_entity_poly.pdbx_strand_id
1 'polypeptide(L)'
;MRPHPNHLLSLAAALSALAALLHLACIYFGAPWYRALGAGEEMARMAEAGSSYPAIVTLCIAGILFLWALYALSGAGVIGRLPLLRTALAAITAVYLLRGFGGVFVMSDAPGRSANFWLWSSAICAVFGIVHAAGLWQSWARLAPQRR
;
A
#
# COMPACT_ATOMS: atom_id res chain seq x y z
N MET A 1 4.79 8.24 30.98
CA MET A 1 3.59 7.59 30.39
C MET A 1 3.90 7.27 28.93
N ARG A 2 3.83 5.99 28.51
CA ARG A 2 3.94 5.66 27.08
C ARG A 2 2.71 6.27 26.40
N PRO A 3 2.86 7.09 25.34
CA PRO A 3 1.70 7.61 24.62
C PRO A 3 0.87 6.42 24.12
N HIS A 4 -0.45 6.49 24.27
CA HIS A 4 -1.35 5.48 23.72
C HIS A 4 -1.10 5.36 22.20
N PRO A 5 -1.11 4.15 21.64
CA PRO A 5 -0.88 3.96 20.21
C PRO A 5 -1.87 4.77 19.38
N ASN A 6 -1.40 5.39 18.30
CA ASN A 6 -2.32 6.06 17.38
C ASN A 6 -3.13 5.01 16.61
N HIS A 7 -4.38 4.81 17.02
CA HIS A 7 -5.27 3.82 16.44
C HIS A 7 -5.44 3.95 14.91
N LEU A 8 -5.40 5.16 14.36
CA LEU A 8 -5.49 5.36 12.90
C LEU A 8 -4.23 4.89 12.17
N LEU A 9 -3.04 5.19 12.72
CA LEU A 9 -1.80 4.69 12.13
C LEU A 9 -1.66 3.17 12.31
N SER A 10 -2.17 2.61 13.41
CA SER A 10 -2.28 1.16 13.58
C SER A 10 -3.24 0.53 12.55
N LEU A 11 -4.38 1.17 12.27
CA LEU A 11 -5.31 0.72 11.25
C LEU A 11 -4.68 0.81 9.85
N ALA A 12 -4.00 1.92 9.53
CA ALA A 12 -3.25 2.09 8.29
C ALA A 12 -2.17 0.99 8.11
N ALA A 13 -1.47 0.64 9.19
CA ALA A 13 -0.51 -0.47 9.18
C ALA A 13 -1.19 -1.80 8.88
N ALA A 14 -2.31 -2.11 9.54
CA ALA A 14 -3.07 -3.33 9.33
C ALA A 14 -3.60 -3.44 7.89
N LEU A 15 -4.17 -2.35 7.35
CA LEU A 15 -4.64 -2.28 5.98
C LEU A 15 -3.52 -2.52 4.96
N SER A 16 -2.36 -1.90 5.16
CA SER A 16 -1.19 -2.09 4.30
C SER A 16 -0.66 -3.51 4.36
N ALA A 17 -0.62 -4.12 5.55
CA ALA A 17 -0.21 -5.51 5.73
C ALA A 17 -1.20 -6.50 5.09
N LEU A 18 -2.52 -6.29 5.23
CA LEU A 18 -3.54 -7.10 4.57
C LEU A 18 -3.42 -7.01 3.05
N ALA A 19 -3.18 -5.82 2.51
CA ALA A 19 -2.94 -5.65 1.07
C ALA A 19 -1.67 -6.39 0.63
N ALA A 20 -0.58 -6.35 1.40
CA ALA A 20 0.64 -7.10 1.11
C ALA A 20 0.39 -8.62 1.10
N LEU A 21 -0.35 -9.13 2.09
CA LEU A 21 -0.75 -10.54 2.16
C LEU A 21 -1.63 -10.95 0.98
N LEU A 22 -2.54 -10.07 0.53
CA LEU A 22 -3.35 -10.32 -0.66
C LEU A 22 -2.48 -10.48 -1.93
N HIS A 23 -1.41 -9.70 -2.06
CA HIS A 23 -0.46 -9.84 -3.16
C HIS A 23 0.32 -11.17 -3.07
N LEU A 24 0.73 -11.58 -1.87
CA LEU A 24 1.35 -12.91 -1.69
C LEU A 24 0.37 -14.06 -2.02
N ALA A 25 -0.90 -13.92 -1.62
CA ALA A 25 -1.95 -14.87 -1.97
C ALA A 25 -2.14 -14.94 -3.50
N CYS A 26 -2.07 -13.81 -4.21
CA CYS A 26 -2.10 -13.78 -5.68
C CYS A 26 -1.00 -14.65 -6.30
N ILE A 27 0.23 -14.57 -5.77
CA ILE A 27 1.35 -15.41 -6.22
C ILE A 27 1.04 -16.88 -5.96
N TYR A 28 0.54 -17.21 -4.76
CA TYR A 28 0.26 -18.58 -4.35
C TYR A 28 -0.85 -19.25 -5.20
N PHE A 29 -1.93 -18.52 -5.48
CA PHE A 29 -3.06 -19.04 -6.25
C PHE A 29 -2.93 -18.87 -7.78
N GLY A 30 -1.94 -18.11 -8.24
CA GLY A 30 -1.53 -18.03 -9.65
C GLY A 30 -2.50 -17.28 -10.57
N ALA A 31 -2.53 -17.69 -11.84
CA ALA A 31 -3.20 -16.98 -12.94
C ALA A 31 -4.67 -16.58 -12.69
N PRO A 32 -5.54 -17.43 -12.09
CA PRO A 32 -6.91 -17.03 -11.78
C PRO A 32 -6.99 -15.80 -10.88
N TRP A 33 -6.06 -15.68 -9.92
CA TRP A 33 -6.02 -14.54 -9.01
C TRP A 33 -5.43 -13.29 -9.67
N TYR A 34 -4.47 -13.44 -10.58
CA TYR A 34 -4.03 -12.31 -11.42
C TYR A 34 -5.18 -11.73 -12.24
N ARG A 35 -6.06 -12.57 -12.80
CA ARG A 35 -7.26 -12.12 -13.51
C ARG A 35 -8.29 -11.50 -12.55
N ALA A 36 -8.59 -12.18 -11.45
CA ALA A 36 -9.60 -11.74 -10.49
C ALA A 36 -9.24 -10.40 -9.82
N LEU A 37 -7.95 -10.22 -9.51
CA LEU A 37 -7.40 -8.96 -8.99
C LEU A 37 -7.13 -7.94 -10.10
N GLY A 38 -7.42 -8.27 -11.37
CA GLY A 38 -7.36 -7.33 -12.49
C GLY A 38 -5.97 -6.89 -12.92
N ALA A 39 -4.94 -7.71 -12.64
CA ALA A 39 -3.57 -7.51 -13.12
C ALA A 39 -3.44 -7.58 -14.66
N GLY A 40 -4.47 -8.12 -15.32
CA GLY A 40 -4.56 -8.21 -16.78
C GLY A 40 -4.34 -9.62 -17.30
N GLU A 41 -4.82 -9.87 -18.52
CA GLU A 41 -4.72 -11.19 -19.17
C GLU A 41 -3.27 -11.55 -19.49
N GLU A 42 -2.44 -10.58 -19.84
CA GLU A 42 -1.02 -10.79 -20.12
C GLU A 42 -0.29 -11.36 -18.89
N MET A 43 -0.47 -10.74 -17.72
CA MET A 43 0.13 -11.21 -16.45
C MET A 43 -0.35 -12.61 -16.08
N ALA A 44 -1.63 -12.91 -16.30
CA ALA A 44 -2.20 -14.22 -16.03
C ALA A 44 -1.62 -15.30 -16.97
N ARG A 45 -1.51 -15.02 -18.27
CA ARG A 45 -0.91 -15.94 -19.25
C ARG A 45 0.57 -16.18 -18.99
N MET A 46 1.31 -15.14 -18.60
CA MET A 46 2.71 -15.30 -18.18
C MET A 46 2.82 -16.24 -16.98
N ALA A 47 1.92 -16.11 -15.99
CA ALA A 47 1.90 -16.99 -14.82
C ALA A 47 1.54 -18.45 -15.20
N GLU A 48 0.56 -18.64 -16.09
CA GLU A 48 0.19 -19.96 -16.65
C GLU A 48 1.35 -20.60 -17.43
N ALA A 49 2.12 -19.80 -18.16
CA ALA A 49 3.30 -20.25 -18.89
C ALA A 49 4.54 -20.53 -18.00
N GLY A 50 4.40 -20.40 -16.67
CA GLY A 50 5.50 -20.64 -15.72
C GLY A 50 6.53 -19.52 -15.65
N SER A 51 6.22 -18.32 -16.18
CA SER A 51 7.11 -17.16 -16.04
C SER A 51 7.21 -16.70 -14.59
N SER A 52 8.42 -16.37 -14.13
CA SER A 52 8.66 -15.77 -12.82
C SER A 52 8.33 -14.29 -12.77
N TYR A 53 8.12 -13.63 -13.91
CA TYR A 53 7.92 -12.18 -13.97
C TYR A 53 6.70 -11.70 -13.16
N PRO A 54 5.49 -12.29 -13.28
CA PRO A 54 4.34 -11.90 -12.47
C PRO A 54 4.61 -12.00 -10.96
N ALA A 55 5.28 -13.08 -10.55
CA ALA A 55 5.61 -13.32 -9.15
C ALA A 55 6.62 -12.28 -8.61
N ILE A 56 7.68 -11.98 -9.36
CA ILE A 56 8.69 -10.99 -8.97
C ILE A 56 8.06 -9.60 -8.81
N VAL A 57 7.26 -9.15 -9.79
CA VAL A 57 6.59 -7.85 -9.72
C VAL A 57 5.66 -7.78 -8.51
N THR A 58 4.86 -8.83 -8.30
CA THR A 58 3.90 -8.89 -7.19
C THR A 58 4.59 -8.94 -5.83
N LEU A 59 5.74 -9.63 -5.75
CA LEU A 59 6.56 -9.69 -4.55
C LEU A 59 7.18 -8.33 -4.21
N CYS A 60 7.66 -7.58 -5.21
CA CYS A 60 8.14 -6.21 -5.03
C CYS A 60 7.04 -5.31 -4.46
N ILE A 61 5.82 -5.40 -5.00
CA ILE A 61 4.67 -4.63 -4.48
C ILE A 61 4.35 -5.03 -3.03
N ALA A 62 4.29 -6.33 -2.73
CA ALA A 62 4.05 -6.81 -1.38
C ALA A 62 5.13 -6.31 -0.39
N GLY A 63 6.40 -6.33 -0.78
CA GLY A 63 7.51 -5.83 0.02
C GLY A 63 7.40 -4.34 0.33
N ILE A 64 7.04 -3.52 -0.66
CA ILE A 64 6.80 -2.09 -0.47
C ILE A 64 5.64 -1.85 0.50
N LEU A 65 4.54 -2.60 0.37
CA LEU A 65 3.37 -2.48 1.25
C LEU A 65 3.69 -2.90 2.69
N PHE A 66 4.49 -3.96 2.89
CA PHE A 66 4.98 -4.33 4.22
C PHE A 66 5.88 -3.25 4.81
N LEU A 67 6.76 -2.65 4.01
CA LEU A 67 7.58 -1.53 4.48
C LEU A 67 6.71 -0.36 4.93
N TRP A 68 5.67 -0.02 4.18
CA TRP A 68 4.74 1.04 4.56
C TRP A 68 3.95 0.70 5.82
N ALA A 69 3.56 -0.57 6.00
CA ALA A 69 2.95 -1.05 7.24
C ALA A 69 3.89 -0.87 8.45
N LEU A 70 5.18 -1.19 8.31
CA LEU A 70 6.19 -0.97 9.35
C LEU A 70 6.36 0.52 9.69
N TYR A 71 6.38 1.40 8.68
CA TYR A 71 6.41 2.84 8.90
C TYR A 71 5.16 3.36 9.62
N ALA A 72 3.97 2.89 9.25
CA ALA A 72 2.72 3.22 9.93
C ALA A 72 2.72 2.72 11.39
N LEU A 73 3.19 1.50 11.63
CA LEU A 73 3.30 0.91 12.97
C LEU A 73 4.32 1.66 13.86
N SER A 74 5.42 2.12 13.26
CA SER A 74 6.42 2.98 13.90
C SER A 74 5.81 4.36 14.25
N GLY A 75 5.06 4.95 13.32
CA GLY A 75 4.32 6.20 13.55
C GLY A 75 3.24 6.09 14.61
N ALA A 76 2.62 4.91 14.72
CA ALA A 76 1.64 4.60 15.74
C ALA A 76 2.26 4.46 17.14
N GLY A 77 3.58 4.32 17.25
CA GLY A 77 4.27 4.09 18.52
C GLY A 77 4.23 2.65 19.02
N VAL A 78 3.87 1.69 18.16
CA VAL A 78 3.82 0.26 18.50
C VAL A 78 5.21 -0.39 18.40
N ILE A 79 6.01 0.02 17.41
CA ILE A 79 7.42 -0.42 17.26
C ILE A 79 8.38 0.75 17.41
N GLY A 80 9.68 0.45 17.43
CA GLY A 80 10.75 1.46 17.49
C GLY A 80 10.69 2.48 16.35
N ARG A 81 11.26 3.67 16.60
CA ARG A 81 11.24 4.78 15.63
C ARG A 81 12.16 4.48 14.44
N LEU A 82 11.58 4.42 13.24
CA LEU A 82 12.31 4.22 12.00
C LEU A 82 12.96 5.53 11.48
N PRO A 83 14.01 5.44 10.65
CA PRO A 83 14.65 6.62 10.07
C PRO A 83 13.67 7.36 9.15
N LEU A 84 13.76 8.70 9.16
CA LEU A 84 12.95 9.59 8.31
C LEU A 84 11.42 9.44 8.50
N LEU A 85 10.96 8.95 9.66
CA LEU A 85 9.57 8.56 9.90
C LEU A 85 8.51 9.58 9.43
N ARG A 86 8.66 10.87 9.77
CA ARG A 86 7.69 11.90 9.34
C ARG A 86 7.68 12.08 7.83
N THR A 87 8.86 12.16 7.22
CA THR A 87 9.01 12.34 5.77
C THR A 87 8.51 11.11 5.02
N ALA A 88 8.83 9.91 5.49
CA ALA A 88 8.36 8.66 4.91
C ALA A 88 6.84 8.54 4.99
N LEU A 89 6.23 8.80 6.15
CA LEU A 89 4.77 8.77 6.29
C LEU A 89 4.08 9.81 5.41
N ALA A 90 4.64 11.01 5.29
CA ALA A 90 4.12 12.03 4.37
C ALA A 90 4.20 11.57 2.90
N ALA A 91 5.34 10.99 2.50
CA ALA A 91 5.52 10.45 1.14
C ALA A 91 4.56 9.29 0.86
N ILE A 92 4.42 8.33 1.78
CA ILE A 92 3.48 7.20 1.66
C ILE A 92 2.04 7.71 1.51
N THR A 93 1.65 8.67 2.35
CA THR A 93 0.33 9.31 2.27
C THR A 93 0.11 9.94 0.90
N ALA A 94 1.09 10.72 0.42
CA ALA A 94 1.03 11.35 -0.90
C ALA A 94 0.90 10.32 -2.03
N VAL A 95 1.69 9.24 -2.00
CA VAL A 95 1.60 8.16 -3.00
C VAL A 95 0.22 7.50 -2.98
N TYR A 96 -0.34 7.17 -1.81
CA TYR A 96 -1.68 6.59 -1.73
C TYR A 96 -2.77 7.52 -2.27
N LEU A 97 -2.70 8.82 -1.94
CA LEU A 97 -3.68 9.80 -2.43
C LEU A 97 -3.52 10.05 -3.93
N LEU A 98 -2.29 10.21 -4.43
CA LEU A 98 -2.01 10.35 -5.87
C LEU A 98 -2.50 9.14 -6.64
N ARG A 99 -2.27 7.93 -6.13
CA ARG A 99 -2.78 6.70 -6.71
C ARG A 99 -4.30 6.66 -6.65
N GLY A 100 -4.89 6.96 -5.50
CA GLY A 100 -6.33 6.91 -5.27
C GLY A 100 -7.09 7.86 -6.20
N PHE A 101 -6.70 9.13 -6.23
CA PHE A 101 -7.35 10.16 -7.04
C PHE A 101 -6.86 10.18 -8.49
N GLY A 102 -5.56 10.01 -8.72
CA GLY A 102 -4.95 10.01 -10.05
C GLY A 102 -5.22 8.75 -10.86
N GLY A 103 -5.39 7.59 -10.21
CA GLY A 103 -5.60 6.31 -10.90
C GLY A 103 -6.86 6.26 -11.76
N VAL A 104 -7.88 7.06 -11.45
CA VAL A 104 -9.10 7.18 -12.27
C VAL A 104 -8.82 7.93 -13.58
N PHE A 105 -7.91 8.90 -13.56
CA PHE A 105 -7.55 9.69 -14.74
C PHE A 105 -6.59 8.97 -15.69
N VAL A 106 -5.79 8.03 -15.18
CA VAL A 106 -4.82 7.23 -15.98
C VAL A 106 -5.47 5.96 -16.56
N MET A 107 -6.74 5.68 -16.23
CA MET A 107 -7.46 4.49 -16.67
C MET A 107 -7.53 4.34 -18.20
N SER A 108 -7.56 5.46 -18.95
CA SER A 108 -7.61 5.48 -20.41
C SER A 108 -6.28 5.12 -21.09
N ASP A 109 -5.16 5.33 -20.40
CA ASP A 109 -3.83 5.33 -21.03
C ASP A 109 -3.04 4.03 -20.75
N ALA A 110 -3.58 3.13 -19.95
CA ALA A 110 -2.95 1.87 -19.55
C ALA A 110 -3.73 0.64 -20.07
N PRO A 111 -3.59 0.29 -21.37
CA PRO A 111 -4.20 -0.91 -21.93
C PRO A 111 -3.72 -2.17 -21.18
N GLY A 112 -4.62 -3.12 -20.95
CA GLY A 112 -4.33 -4.43 -20.36
C GLY A 112 -4.88 -4.68 -18.96
N ARG A 113 -5.34 -3.65 -18.22
CA ARG A 113 -5.98 -3.78 -16.90
C ARG A 113 -7.48 -3.51 -16.99
N SER A 114 -8.27 -4.16 -16.15
CA SER A 114 -9.74 -3.98 -16.19
C SER A 114 -10.16 -2.62 -15.61
N ALA A 115 -11.24 -2.03 -16.13
CA ALA A 115 -11.78 -0.78 -15.57
C ALA A 115 -12.18 -0.93 -14.08
N ASN A 116 -12.74 -2.09 -13.73
CA ASN A 116 -13.06 -2.42 -12.35
C ASN A 116 -11.82 -2.46 -11.45
N PHE A 117 -10.68 -2.94 -11.95
CA PHE A 117 -9.44 -2.89 -11.20
C PHE A 117 -9.09 -1.46 -10.84
N TRP A 118 -9.02 -0.57 -11.83
CA TRP A 118 -8.67 0.84 -11.62
C TRP A 118 -9.58 1.49 -10.58
N LEU A 119 -10.90 1.32 -10.71
CA LEU A 119 -11.87 1.90 -9.79
C LEU A 119 -11.71 1.38 -8.35
N TRP A 120 -11.73 0.06 -8.17
CA TRP A 120 -11.66 -0.55 -6.83
C TRP A 120 -10.35 -0.25 -6.14
N SER A 121 -9.25 -0.45 -6.86
CA SER A 121 -7.93 -0.22 -6.30
C SER A 121 -7.71 1.28 -6.01
N SER A 122 -8.34 2.19 -6.76
CA SER A 122 -8.26 3.64 -6.50
C SER A 122 -9.05 4.01 -5.27
N ALA A 123 -10.26 3.46 -5.12
CA ALA A 123 -11.04 3.61 -3.90
C ALA A 123 -10.27 3.11 -2.67
N ILE A 124 -9.67 1.92 -2.75
CA ILE A 124 -8.86 1.34 -1.67
C ILE A 124 -7.67 2.25 -1.34
N CYS A 125 -6.89 2.69 -2.33
CA CYS A 125 -5.76 3.58 -2.09
C CYS A 125 -6.19 4.95 -1.55
N ALA A 126 -7.32 5.51 -1.98
CA ALA A 126 -7.86 6.74 -1.43
C ALA A 126 -8.21 6.58 0.06
N VAL A 127 -8.89 5.48 0.42
CA VAL A 127 -9.19 5.16 1.83
C VAL A 127 -7.90 5.02 2.64
N PHE A 128 -6.91 4.29 2.14
CA PHE A 128 -5.63 4.11 2.83
C PHE A 128 -4.93 5.45 3.02
N GLY A 129 -4.90 6.29 1.98
CA GLY A 129 -4.34 7.63 2.00
C GLY A 129 -5.03 8.54 3.03
N ILE A 130 -6.37 8.51 3.12
CA ILE A 130 -7.13 9.30 4.09
C ILE A 130 -6.83 8.85 5.53
N VAL A 131 -6.81 7.54 5.79
CA VAL A 131 -6.48 7.00 7.13
C VAL A 131 -5.05 7.36 7.52
N HIS A 132 -4.10 7.23 6.59
CA HIS A 132 -2.71 7.68 6.78
C HIS A 132 -2.62 9.18 7.06
N ALA A 133 -3.30 10.02 6.28
CA ALA A 133 -3.30 11.48 6.43
C ALA A 133 -3.85 11.91 7.79
N ALA A 134 -4.98 11.34 8.21
CA ALA A 134 -5.58 11.62 9.50
C ALA A 134 -4.69 11.18 10.67
N GLY A 135 -4.10 9.98 10.60
CA GLY A 135 -3.17 9.50 11.62
C GLY A 135 -1.88 10.33 11.69
N LEU A 136 -1.35 10.72 10.53
CA LEU A 136 -0.17 11.57 10.40
C LEU A 136 -0.42 12.98 10.97
N TRP A 137 -1.58 13.57 10.68
CA TRP A 137 -1.99 14.87 11.22
C TRP A 137 -2.05 14.84 12.76
N GLN A 138 -2.69 13.82 13.34
CA GLN A 138 -2.81 13.65 14.80
C GLN A 138 -1.47 13.47 15.52
N SER A 139 -0.44 13.02 14.80
CA SER A 139 0.89 12.72 15.37
C SER A 139 1.99 13.65 14.86
N TRP A 140 1.66 14.64 14.04
CA TRP A 140 2.63 15.44 13.27
C TRP A 140 3.73 16.07 14.13
N ALA A 141 3.34 16.70 15.25
CA ALA A 141 4.26 17.34 16.18
C ALA A 141 5.21 16.34 16.87
N ARG A 142 4.71 15.13 17.18
CA ARG A 142 5.50 14.06 17.84
C ARG A 142 6.48 13.37 16.88
N LEU A 143 6.13 13.34 15.59
CA LEU A 143 6.93 12.72 14.54
C LEU A 143 8.06 13.62 14.05
N ALA A 144 8.08 14.90 14.41
CA ALA A 144 9.19 15.80 14.08
C ALA A 144 10.53 15.24 14.60
N PRO A 145 11.65 15.39 13.86
CA PRO A 145 12.97 15.06 14.38
C PRO A 145 13.20 15.86 15.68
N GLN A 146 13.52 15.17 16.77
CA GLN A 146 13.97 15.84 17.98
C GLN A 146 15.32 16.48 17.64
N ARG A 147 15.34 17.80 17.45
CA ARG A 147 16.59 18.56 17.47
C ARG A 147 17.17 18.37 18.87
N ARG A 148 18.25 17.59 18.95
CA ARG A 148 19.06 17.51 20.18
C ARG A 148 19.80 18.83 20.37
#